data_AF-A0A3M1USC5-F1
#
_entry.id   AF-A0A3M1USC5-F1
#
_cell.length_a   1.000
_cell.length_b   1.000
_cell.length_c   1.000
_cell.angle_alpha   90.00
_cell.angle_beta   90.00
_cell.angle_gamma   90.00
#
_symmetry.space_group_name_H-M   'P 1'
#
loop_
_entity.id
_entity.type
_entity.pdbx_description
1 polymer ?
#
loop_
_entity_poly.entity_id
_entity_poly.type
_entity_poly.pdbx_seq_one_letter_code
_entity_poly.pdbx_strand_id
1 'polypeptide(L)'
;MMQTKTLFITTFFCLALGLFTSAAQALPVTAKLTGVSDAVVIDGVYTGYYDLQVDGTNLLALCDDYETSMSLGDTWQATWLTRADVLAGKGKFNASRGVQAYNEVGYLFSLLDGTNRWKRAQIHLAIWKIMSPTSLDLDDEPLARSYYLEATSGAHDNFDWSGVMRVLTPLPGYHVQEYLAAAPTPANHSVPEPGMLWLLLPGLGLVFRLGRRR
;
A
#
# COMPACT_ATOMS: atom_id res chain seq x y z
N MET A 1 -12.38 -44.10 33.47
CA MET A 1 -12.57 -42.67 33.85
C MET A 1 -11.48 -41.78 33.24
N MET A 2 -11.19 -41.91 31.94
CA MET A 2 -10.02 -41.28 31.27
C MET A 2 -10.37 -40.54 29.96
N GLN A 3 -11.61 -40.62 29.48
CA GLN A 3 -12.03 -40.04 28.18
C GLN A 3 -12.46 -38.57 28.23
N THR A 4 -12.92 -38.06 29.38
CA THR A 4 -13.42 -36.68 29.53
C THR A 4 -12.31 -35.62 29.62
N LYS A 5 -11.06 -36.02 29.90
CA LYS A 5 -9.93 -35.08 30.07
C LYS A 5 -9.34 -34.61 28.75
N THR A 6 -9.33 -35.48 27.73
CA THR A 6 -8.75 -35.16 26.41
C THR A 6 -9.66 -34.22 25.62
N LEU A 7 -10.99 -34.41 25.69
CA LEU A 7 -11.97 -33.60 24.95
C LEU A 7 -11.95 -32.11 25.34
N PHE A 8 -11.75 -31.81 26.63
CA PHE A 8 -11.69 -30.42 27.13
C PHE A 8 -10.44 -29.66 26.67
N ILE A 9 -9.30 -30.33 26.53
CA ILE A 9 -8.04 -29.69 26.10
C ILE A 9 -8.07 -29.40 24.59
N THR A 10 -8.59 -30.32 23.77
CA THR A 10 -8.70 -30.14 22.32
C THR A 10 -9.68 -29.03 21.95
N THR A 11 -10.81 -28.92 22.67
CA THR A 11 -11.83 -27.89 22.42
C THR A 11 -11.31 -26.49 22.78
N PHE A 12 -10.53 -26.36 23.86
CA PHE A 12 -9.93 -25.09 24.27
C PHE A 12 -8.78 -24.64 23.34
N PHE A 13 -8.02 -25.58 22.77
CA PHE A 13 -6.99 -25.28 21.78
C PHE A 13 -7.58 -24.78 20.45
N CYS A 14 -8.69 -25.37 19.99
CA CYS A 14 -9.42 -24.88 18.81
C CYS A 14 -10.07 -23.50 19.03
N LEU A 15 -10.56 -23.20 20.25
CA LEU A 15 -11.12 -21.88 20.58
C LEU A 15 -10.04 -20.80 20.66
N ALA A 16 -8.84 -21.14 21.14
CA ALA A 16 -7.69 -20.24 21.19
C ALA A 16 -7.14 -19.92 19.79
N LEU A 17 -7.14 -20.87 18.85
CA LEU A 17 -6.75 -20.62 17.45
C LEU A 17 -7.76 -19.74 16.69
N GLY A 18 -9.04 -19.79 17.04
CA GLY A 18 -10.08 -18.97 16.41
C GLY A 18 -10.03 -17.48 16.77
N LEU A 19 -9.30 -17.09 17.83
CA LEU A 19 -9.20 -15.70 18.29
C LEU A 19 -8.08 -14.89 17.60
N PHE A 20 -7.24 -15.52 16.77
CA PHE A 20 -6.14 -14.86 16.05
C PHE A 20 -6.51 -14.41 14.64
N THR A 21 -7.78 -14.50 14.23
CA THR A 21 -8.21 -14.14 12.86
C THR A 21 -8.66 -12.70 12.69
N SER A 22 -8.53 -11.83 13.70
CA SER A 22 -8.73 -10.39 13.52
C SER A 22 -7.60 -9.83 12.66
N ALA A 23 -7.84 -9.73 11.35
CA ALA A 23 -6.97 -9.01 10.43
C ALA A 23 -6.76 -7.60 10.96
N ALA A 24 -5.52 -7.25 11.31
CA ALA A 24 -5.16 -5.89 11.69
C ALA A 24 -5.48 -4.99 10.49
N GLN A 25 -6.49 -4.14 10.64
CA GLN A 25 -6.80 -3.15 9.62
C GLN A 25 -5.88 -1.95 9.83
N ALA A 26 -5.21 -1.50 8.77
CA ALA A 26 -4.45 -0.27 8.80
C ALA A 26 -5.40 0.89 9.14
N LEU A 27 -5.04 1.70 10.14
CA LEU A 27 -5.81 2.87 10.50
C LEU A 27 -5.73 3.92 9.38
N PRO A 28 -6.81 4.68 9.15
CA PRO A 28 -6.76 5.82 8.25
C PRO A 28 -5.72 6.85 8.71
N VAL A 29 -5.04 7.44 7.73
CA VAL A 29 -4.06 8.52 7.89
C VAL A 29 -4.59 9.80 7.24
N THR A 30 -4.15 10.96 7.73
CA THR A 30 -4.43 12.26 7.12
C THR A 30 -3.33 12.61 6.14
N ALA A 31 -3.63 12.67 4.85
CA ALA A 31 -2.71 13.04 3.81
C ALA A 31 -3.00 14.46 3.29
N LYS A 32 -1.95 15.19 2.93
CA LYS A 32 -2.01 16.53 2.36
C LYS A 32 -1.01 16.69 1.23
N LEU A 33 -1.46 17.25 0.10
CA LEU A 33 -0.59 17.62 -1.01
C LEU A 33 0.03 18.99 -0.69
N THR A 34 1.36 19.06 -0.61
CA THR A 34 2.08 20.25 -0.15
C THR A 34 2.97 20.88 -1.22
N GLY A 35 3.31 20.14 -2.27
CA GLY A 35 4.15 20.62 -3.35
C GLY A 35 4.28 19.62 -4.49
N VAL A 36 5.02 20.02 -5.53
CA VAL A 36 5.32 19.22 -6.73
C VAL A 36 6.81 18.87 -6.83
N SER A 37 7.54 18.99 -5.72
CA SER A 37 8.95 18.63 -5.55
C SER A 37 9.82 18.96 -6.77
N ASP A 38 10.43 17.94 -7.38
CA ASP A 38 11.26 18.05 -8.58
C ASP A 38 10.55 17.62 -9.88
N ALA A 39 9.21 17.52 -9.85
CA ALA A 39 8.41 17.22 -11.01
C ALA A 39 8.73 18.17 -12.18
N VAL A 40 8.67 17.62 -13.39
CA VAL A 40 8.77 18.39 -14.64
C VAL A 40 7.38 18.49 -15.25
N VAL A 41 7.14 19.54 -16.02
CA VAL A 41 5.89 19.66 -16.77
C VAL A 41 6.09 18.98 -18.11
N ILE A 42 5.29 17.95 -18.38
CA ILE A 42 5.18 17.28 -19.69
C ILE A 42 3.70 17.41 -20.09
N ASP A 43 3.42 17.91 -21.28
CA ASP A 43 2.05 18.12 -21.80
C ASP A 43 1.09 18.84 -20.85
N GLY A 44 1.62 19.80 -20.08
CA GLY A 44 0.84 20.62 -19.16
C GLY A 44 0.55 19.97 -17.80
N VAL A 45 1.06 18.76 -17.53
CA VAL A 45 0.90 18.06 -16.24
C VAL A 45 2.23 17.90 -15.51
N TYR A 46 2.20 18.08 -14.18
CA TYR A 46 3.37 17.82 -13.35
C TYR A 46 3.64 16.33 -13.28
N THR A 47 4.85 15.93 -13.65
CA THR A 47 5.25 14.54 -13.78
C THR A 47 6.54 14.30 -13.00
N GLY A 48 6.49 13.43 -12.00
CA GLY A 48 7.58 13.18 -11.05
C GLY A 48 7.08 13.17 -9.61
N TYR A 49 7.97 13.40 -8.64
CA TYR A 49 7.59 13.36 -7.24
C TYR A 49 6.75 14.57 -6.84
N TYR A 50 5.73 14.30 -6.03
CA TYR A 50 4.97 15.27 -5.27
C TYR A 50 5.44 15.27 -3.81
N ASP A 51 5.33 16.43 -3.16
CA ASP A 51 5.56 16.55 -1.72
C ASP A 51 4.25 16.28 -1.00
N LEU A 52 4.18 15.17 -0.27
CA LEU A 52 3.07 14.84 0.60
C LEU A 52 3.44 15.05 2.06
N GLN A 53 2.45 15.45 2.85
CA GLN A 53 2.49 15.36 4.30
C GLN A 53 1.45 14.33 4.75
N VAL A 54 1.89 13.26 5.38
CA VAL A 54 1.01 12.20 5.92
C VAL A 54 1.19 12.14 7.43
N ASP A 55 0.12 12.46 8.17
CA ASP A 55 0.11 12.60 9.63
C ASP A 55 1.29 13.44 10.14
N GLY A 56 1.51 14.59 9.50
CA GLY A 56 2.58 15.53 9.83
C GLY A 56 3.98 15.13 9.32
N THR A 57 4.12 13.96 8.69
CA THR A 57 5.39 13.46 8.15
C THR A 57 5.52 13.78 6.68
N ASN A 58 6.56 14.51 6.29
CA ASN A 58 6.81 14.82 4.88
C ASN A 58 7.45 13.63 4.17
N LEU A 59 6.98 13.34 2.96
CA LEU A 59 7.50 12.29 2.10
C LEU A 59 7.32 12.65 0.62
N LEU A 60 8.14 12.02 -0.23
CA LEU A 60 8.00 12.08 -1.67
C LEU A 60 7.14 10.91 -2.16
N ALA A 61 6.21 11.19 -3.05
CA ALA A 61 5.37 10.16 -3.66
C ALA A 61 5.12 10.44 -5.14
N LEU A 62 4.92 9.37 -5.92
CA LEU A 62 4.38 9.46 -7.27
C LEU A 62 2.87 9.32 -7.22
N CYS A 63 2.14 10.03 -8.07
CA CYS A 63 0.72 9.79 -8.27
C CYS A 63 0.56 8.63 -9.25
N ASP A 64 -0.29 7.65 -8.99
CA ASP A 64 -0.57 6.60 -9.98
C ASP A 64 -1.87 6.84 -10.76
N ASP A 65 -2.54 7.96 -10.50
CA ASP A 65 -3.81 8.35 -11.10
C ASP A 65 -3.70 9.62 -11.96
N TYR A 66 -3.79 9.43 -13.27
CA TYR A 66 -3.78 10.53 -14.24
C TYR A 66 -5.12 11.28 -14.34
N GLU A 67 -6.24 10.61 -14.05
CA GLU A 67 -7.59 11.12 -14.36
C GLU A 67 -8.16 12.01 -13.25
N THR A 68 -7.72 11.79 -12.03
CA THR A 68 -8.13 12.60 -10.88
C THR A 68 -7.11 13.71 -10.65
N SER A 69 -7.58 14.94 -10.41
CA SER A 69 -6.72 16.07 -10.07
C SER A 69 -6.82 16.45 -8.60
N MET A 70 -5.77 17.10 -8.10
CA MET A 70 -5.70 17.67 -6.76
C MET A 70 -5.07 19.06 -6.81
N SER A 71 -5.45 19.91 -5.87
CA SER A 71 -4.84 21.22 -5.66
C SER A 71 -3.86 21.21 -4.50
N LEU A 72 -2.83 22.06 -4.57
CA LEU A 72 -1.92 22.25 -3.44
C LEU A 72 -2.70 22.73 -2.22
N GLY A 73 -2.50 22.07 -1.08
CA GLY A 73 -3.21 22.32 0.16
C GLY A 73 -4.36 21.36 0.44
N ASP A 74 -4.84 20.62 -0.57
CA ASP A 74 -5.90 19.63 -0.40
C ASP A 74 -5.49 18.56 0.62
N THR A 75 -6.45 18.17 1.45
CA THR A 75 -6.28 17.20 2.54
C THR A 75 -7.35 16.12 2.44
N TRP A 76 -6.96 14.86 2.65
CA TRP A 76 -7.86 13.71 2.55
C TRP A 76 -7.49 12.60 3.52
N GLN A 77 -8.44 11.69 3.78
CA GLN A 77 -8.17 10.47 4.52
C GLN A 77 -7.79 9.34 3.56
N ALA A 78 -6.72 8.62 3.90
CA ALA A 78 -6.22 7.50 3.12
C ALA A 78 -5.81 6.33 4.02
N THR A 79 -5.45 5.20 3.43
CA THR A 79 -4.88 4.05 4.12
C THR A 79 -3.65 3.58 3.38
N TRP A 80 -2.58 3.27 4.11
CA TRP A 80 -1.42 2.64 3.53
C TRP A 80 -1.67 1.15 3.28
N LEU A 81 -1.54 0.74 2.02
CA LEU A 81 -1.64 -0.64 1.59
C LEU A 81 -0.24 -1.23 1.36
N THR A 82 -0.10 -2.47 1.77
CA THR A 82 1.03 -3.34 1.43
C THR A 82 0.72 -4.17 0.18
N ARG A 83 1.71 -4.92 -0.31
CA ARG A 83 1.46 -5.90 -1.37
C ARG A 83 0.44 -6.96 -0.98
N ALA A 84 0.45 -7.40 0.27
CA ALA A 84 -0.53 -8.35 0.78
C ALA A 84 -1.95 -7.78 0.75
N ASP A 85 -2.12 -6.48 1.03
CA ASP A 85 -3.42 -5.80 0.94
C ASP A 85 -3.93 -5.74 -0.50
N VAL A 86 -3.05 -5.43 -1.46
CA VAL A 86 -3.39 -5.42 -2.89
C VAL A 86 -3.71 -6.83 -3.39
N LEU A 87 -2.95 -7.85 -2.97
CA LEU A 87 -3.27 -9.25 -3.28
C LEU A 87 -4.65 -9.67 -2.73
N ALA A 88 -5.08 -9.06 -1.62
CA ALA A 88 -6.41 -9.26 -1.03
C ALA A 88 -7.51 -8.42 -1.71
N GLY A 89 -7.20 -7.72 -2.82
CA GLY A 89 -8.18 -6.96 -3.61
C GLY A 89 -8.34 -5.50 -3.23
N LYS A 90 -7.51 -4.94 -2.34
CA LYS A 90 -7.53 -3.50 -2.00
C LYS A 90 -6.75 -2.66 -3.01
N GLY A 91 -6.95 -1.35 -2.99
CA GLY A 91 -6.32 -0.39 -3.89
C GLY A 91 -7.32 0.20 -4.88
N LYS A 92 -7.14 1.46 -5.26
CA LYS A 92 -8.10 2.20 -6.11
C LYS A 92 -8.30 1.51 -7.47
N PHE A 93 -7.23 1.01 -8.06
CA PHE A 93 -7.24 0.43 -9.40
C PHE A 93 -7.40 -1.09 -9.42
N ASN A 94 -7.46 -1.76 -8.27
CA ASN A 94 -7.44 -3.23 -8.24
C ASN A 94 -8.66 -3.85 -8.93
N ALA A 95 -9.85 -3.27 -8.75
CA ALA A 95 -11.07 -3.77 -9.38
C ALA A 95 -11.04 -3.68 -10.91
N SER A 96 -10.34 -2.69 -11.48
CA SER A 96 -10.31 -2.43 -12.94
C SER A 96 -9.03 -2.92 -13.63
N ARG A 97 -7.90 -2.99 -12.91
CA ARG A 97 -6.57 -3.33 -13.43
C ARG A 97 -5.99 -4.61 -12.83
N GLY A 98 -6.53 -5.06 -11.70
CA GLY A 98 -6.05 -6.22 -10.98
C GLY A 98 -4.70 -6.00 -10.29
N VAL A 99 -4.24 -7.06 -9.63
CA VAL A 99 -2.93 -7.10 -8.95
C VAL A 99 -1.77 -6.92 -9.91
N GLN A 100 -1.92 -7.40 -11.16
CA GLN A 100 -0.87 -7.35 -12.18
C GLN A 100 -0.36 -5.92 -12.38
N ALA A 101 -1.25 -4.94 -12.56
CA ALA A 101 -0.87 -3.55 -12.76
C ALA A 101 -0.03 -2.98 -11.59
N TYR A 102 -0.37 -3.31 -10.35
CA TYR A 102 0.45 -2.91 -9.19
C TYR A 102 1.81 -3.59 -9.17
N ASN A 103 1.94 -4.82 -9.68
CA ASN A 103 3.23 -5.49 -9.77
C ASN A 103 4.13 -4.84 -10.85
N GLU A 104 3.56 -4.54 -12.03
CA GLU A 104 4.25 -3.84 -13.11
C GLU A 104 4.68 -2.44 -12.67
N VAL A 105 3.80 -1.69 -12.01
CA VAL A 105 4.11 -0.39 -11.41
C VAL A 105 5.12 -0.51 -10.27
N GLY A 106 5.07 -1.57 -9.47
CA GLY A 106 6.05 -1.85 -8.42
C GLY A 106 7.46 -2.07 -8.99
N TYR A 107 7.56 -2.74 -10.14
CA TYR A 107 8.81 -2.85 -10.88
C TYR A 107 9.30 -1.46 -11.33
N LEU A 108 8.44 -0.66 -11.97
CA LEU A 108 8.79 0.69 -12.39
C LEU A 108 9.24 1.58 -11.23
N PHE A 109 8.55 1.50 -10.09
CA PHE A 109 8.91 2.25 -8.89
C PHE A 109 10.29 1.84 -8.35
N SER A 110 10.68 0.56 -8.47
CA SER A 110 12.01 0.09 -8.06
C SER A 110 13.15 0.73 -8.84
N LEU A 111 12.87 1.24 -10.05
CA LEU A 111 13.85 1.90 -10.90
C LEU A 111 14.11 3.36 -10.50
N LEU A 112 13.33 3.93 -9.56
CA LEU A 112 13.40 5.36 -9.25
C LEU A 112 14.65 5.76 -8.46
N ASP A 113 15.25 4.84 -7.72
CA ASP A 113 16.44 5.14 -6.92
C ASP A 113 17.62 5.56 -7.81
N GLY A 114 18.32 6.61 -7.42
CA GLY A 114 19.43 7.18 -8.18
C GLY A 114 19.08 7.77 -9.56
N THR A 115 17.81 7.84 -9.95
CA THR A 115 17.41 8.45 -11.23
C THR A 115 17.34 9.97 -11.16
N ASN A 116 17.63 10.63 -12.29
CA ASN A 116 17.41 12.08 -12.42
C ASN A 116 15.93 12.40 -12.65
N ARG A 117 15.56 13.67 -12.43
CA ARG A 117 14.17 14.14 -12.54
C ARG A 117 13.49 13.85 -13.88
N TRP A 118 14.23 13.93 -14.99
CA TRP A 118 13.67 13.65 -16.33
C TRP A 118 13.34 12.18 -16.49
N LYS A 119 14.27 11.29 -16.13
CA LYS A 119 14.03 9.84 -16.19
C LYS A 119 12.88 9.40 -15.28
N ARG A 120 12.79 9.99 -14.09
CA ARG A 120 11.68 9.77 -13.16
C ARG A 120 10.34 10.17 -13.76
N ALA A 121 10.28 11.30 -14.44
CA ALA A 121 9.06 11.74 -15.10
C ALA A 121 8.61 10.75 -16.18
N GLN A 122 9.54 10.23 -16.96
CA GLN A 122 9.26 9.21 -17.98
C GLN A 122 8.75 7.90 -17.36
N ILE A 123 9.30 7.48 -16.22
CA ILE A 123 8.79 6.34 -15.45
C ILE A 123 7.37 6.62 -14.93
N HIS A 124 7.10 7.83 -14.45
CA HIS A 124 5.78 8.23 -13.95
C HIS A 124 4.71 8.25 -15.06
N LEU A 125 5.05 8.71 -16.28
CA LEU A 125 4.16 8.58 -17.45
C LEU A 125 3.84 7.12 -17.76
N ALA A 126 4.84 6.23 -17.69
CA ALA A 126 4.60 4.79 -17.88
C ALA A 126 3.68 4.21 -16.81
N ILE A 127 3.81 4.63 -15.55
CA ILE A 127 2.90 4.27 -14.45
C ILE A 127 1.47 4.71 -14.77
N TRP A 128 1.28 5.98 -15.17
CA TRP A 128 -0.03 6.48 -15.59
C TRP A 128 -0.60 5.73 -16.79
N LYS A 129 0.23 5.31 -17.74
CA LYS A 129 -0.25 4.50 -18.88
C LYS A 129 -0.73 3.12 -18.43
N ILE A 130 -0.10 2.50 -17.43
CA ILE A 130 -0.54 1.20 -16.88
C ILE A 130 -1.87 1.35 -16.12
N MET A 131 -1.98 2.38 -15.29
CA MET A 131 -3.17 2.59 -14.45
C MET A 131 -4.36 3.19 -15.22
N SER A 132 -4.08 4.04 -16.22
CA SER A 132 -5.04 4.75 -17.06
C SER A 132 -4.74 4.62 -18.56
N PRO A 133 -4.75 3.39 -19.14
CA PRO A 133 -4.36 3.10 -20.52
C PRO A 133 -5.11 3.86 -21.61
N THR A 134 -6.32 4.33 -21.34
CA THR A 134 -7.15 5.07 -22.31
C THR A 134 -6.92 6.57 -22.29
N SER A 135 -6.24 7.08 -21.26
CA SER A 135 -6.28 8.51 -20.92
C SER A 135 -4.96 9.21 -21.17
N LEU A 136 -3.90 8.44 -21.40
CA LEU A 136 -2.57 8.93 -21.74
C LEU A 136 -2.07 8.23 -23.00
N ASP A 137 -1.54 9.00 -23.95
CA ASP A 137 -0.76 8.49 -25.08
C ASP A 137 0.74 8.71 -24.81
N LEU A 138 1.58 7.79 -25.29
CA LEU A 138 3.04 7.85 -25.13
C LEU A 138 3.77 7.99 -26.47
N ASP A 139 3.06 8.28 -27.56
CA ASP A 139 3.65 8.37 -28.90
C ASP A 139 4.75 9.44 -29.01
N ASP A 140 4.61 10.56 -28.33
CA ASP A 140 5.62 11.63 -28.27
C ASP A 140 6.69 11.40 -27.18
N GLU A 141 6.55 10.33 -26.37
CA GLU A 141 7.39 10.03 -25.21
C GLU A 141 8.03 8.63 -25.31
N PRO A 142 9.02 8.45 -26.21
CA PRO A 142 9.55 7.13 -26.55
C PRO A 142 10.25 6.43 -25.36
N LEU A 143 10.78 7.19 -24.39
CA LEU A 143 11.40 6.63 -23.19
C LEU A 143 10.34 6.15 -22.19
N ALA A 144 9.27 6.90 -21.97
CA ALA A 144 8.12 6.41 -21.19
C ALA A 144 7.51 5.17 -21.83
N ARG A 145 7.37 5.16 -23.16
CA ARG A 145 6.88 4.00 -23.91
C ARG A 145 7.76 2.77 -23.73
N SER A 146 9.09 2.91 -23.70
CA SER A 146 9.97 1.76 -23.47
C SER A 146 9.83 1.19 -22.06
N TYR A 147 9.69 2.03 -21.03
CA TYR A 147 9.39 1.57 -19.67
C TYR A 147 8.05 0.85 -19.58
N TYR A 148 7.01 1.40 -20.23
CA TYR A 148 5.69 0.76 -20.29
C TYR A 148 5.78 -0.63 -20.92
N LEU A 149 6.43 -0.75 -22.08
CA LEU A 149 6.56 -2.04 -22.79
C LEU A 149 7.38 -3.07 -22.00
N GLU A 150 8.44 -2.63 -21.31
CA GLU A 150 9.22 -3.51 -20.44
C GLU A 150 8.37 -4.02 -19.27
N ALA A 151 7.71 -3.11 -18.55
CA ALA A 151 6.89 -3.45 -17.40
C ALA A 151 5.74 -4.41 -17.76
N THR A 152 5.08 -4.18 -18.91
CA THR A 152 3.92 -4.96 -19.38
C THR A 152 4.29 -6.15 -20.28
N SER A 153 5.57 -6.52 -20.34
CA SER A 153 6.06 -7.62 -21.19
C SER A 153 5.61 -9.02 -20.74
N GLY A 154 5.00 -9.14 -19.56
CA GLY A 154 4.73 -10.41 -18.87
C GLY A 154 5.82 -10.83 -17.89
N ALA A 155 7.01 -10.23 -17.95
CA ALA A 155 8.12 -10.56 -17.05
C ALA A 155 7.90 -10.07 -15.61
N HIS A 156 7.05 -9.05 -15.42
CA HIS A 156 6.85 -8.35 -14.15
C HIS A 156 5.45 -8.53 -13.55
N ASP A 157 4.59 -9.37 -14.14
CA ASP A 157 3.22 -9.64 -13.67
C ASP A 157 3.16 -10.13 -12.22
N ASN A 158 4.28 -10.69 -11.72
CA ASN A 158 4.42 -11.21 -10.36
C ASN A 158 5.53 -10.53 -9.55
N PHE A 159 6.02 -9.35 -9.96
CA PHE A 159 7.09 -8.64 -9.27
C PHE A 159 6.73 -8.40 -7.78
N ASP A 160 7.66 -8.73 -6.88
CA ASP A 160 7.48 -8.57 -5.45
C ASP A 160 8.00 -7.19 -4.99
N TRP A 161 7.09 -6.25 -4.88
CA TRP A 161 7.36 -4.89 -4.44
C TRP A 161 7.21 -4.67 -2.93
N SER A 162 7.11 -5.72 -2.12
CA SER A 162 6.88 -5.61 -0.67
C SER A 162 7.95 -4.79 0.08
N GLY A 163 9.18 -4.76 -0.45
CA GLY A 163 10.29 -3.94 0.06
C GLY A 163 10.59 -2.69 -0.76
N VAL A 164 9.79 -2.39 -1.78
CA VAL A 164 10.02 -1.31 -2.75
C VAL A 164 9.07 -0.14 -2.49
N MET A 165 7.77 -0.41 -2.40
CA MET A 165 6.76 0.65 -2.28
C MET A 165 5.60 0.28 -1.35
N ARG A 166 4.88 1.31 -0.94
CA ARG A 166 3.53 1.23 -0.34
C ARG A 166 2.60 2.11 -1.15
N VAL A 167 1.32 1.74 -1.15
CA VAL A 167 0.26 2.46 -1.86
C VAL A 167 -0.58 3.24 -0.85
N LEU A 168 -0.74 4.54 -1.04
CA LEU A 168 -1.58 5.41 -0.22
C LEU A 168 -2.93 5.59 -0.91
N THR A 169 -3.88 4.73 -0.55
CA THR A 169 -5.19 4.67 -1.18
C THR A 169 -6.19 5.55 -0.43
N PRO A 170 -6.89 6.49 -1.08
CA PRO A 170 -7.94 7.28 -0.45
C PRO A 170 -9.06 6.41 0.11
N LEU A 171 -9.68 6.82 1.23
CA LEU A 171 -10.86 6.15 1.74
C LEU A 171 -12.05 6.30 0.77
N PRO A 172 -13.03 5.37 0.79
CA PRO A 172 -14.28 5.51 0.04
C PRO A 172 -14.95 6.87 0.33
N GLY A 173 -15.39 7.54 -0.73
CA GLY A 173 -16.00 8.88 -0.65
C GLY A 173 -15.03 10.04 -0.93
N TYR A 174 -13.72 9.79 -0.97
CA TYR A 174 -12.74 10.75 -1.50
C TYR A 174 -12.47 10.47 -2.98
N HIS A 175 -12.76 11.44 -3.83
CA HIS A 175 -12.43 11.41 -5.26
C HIS A 175 -11.09 12.11 -5.50
N VAL A 176 -10.03 11.59 -4.89
CA VAL A 176 -8.67 12.15 -4.96
C VAL A 176 -7.69 11.12 -5.50
N GLN A 177 -6.46 11.55 -5.78
CA GLN A 177 -5.40 10.72 -6.34
C GLN A 177 -4.92 9.63 -5.35
N GLU A 178 -4.52 8.47 -5.89
CA GLU A 178 -3.75 7.45 -5.17
C GLU A 178 -2.25 7.69 -5.39
N TYR A 179 -1.44 7.37 -4.38
CA TYR A 179 -0.02 7.72 -4.38
C TYR A 179 0.87 6.53 -4.02
N LEU A 180 2.05 6.48 -4.62
CA LEU A 180 3.08 5.46 -4.41
C LEU A 180 4.24 6.09 -3.66
N ALA A 181 4.65 5.49 -2.54
CA ALA A 181 5.79 5.96 -1.75
C ALA A 181 6.74 4.81 -1.43
N ALA A 182 8.02 5.14 -1.20
CA ALA A 182 9.04 4.14 -0.88
C ALA A 182 8.70 3.35 0.40
N ALA A 183 8.97 2.05 0.37
CA ALA A 183 8.88 1.18 1.54
C ALA A 183 10.24 1.04 2.25
N PRO A 184 10.27 0.90 3.59
CA PRO A 184 9.17 1.23 4.50
C PRO A 184 8.92 2.75 4.49
N THR A 185 7.65 3.17 4.51
CA THR A 185 7.32 4.58 4.74
C THR A 185 7.87 5.01 6.10
N PRO A 186 8.44 6.22 6.24
CA PRO A 186 8.88 6.73 7.54
C PRO A 186 7.80 6.50 8.59
N ALA A 187 8.10 5.65 9.56
CA ALA A 187 7.12 5.10 10.48
C ALA A 187 6.64 6.20 11.44
N ASN A 188 5.37 6.56 11.35
CA ASN A 188 4.67 7.22 12.46
C ASN A 188 3.41 6.48 12.93
N HIS A 189 3.13 5.30 12.39
CA HIS A 189 2.04 4.48 12.89
C HIS A 189 2.57 3.07 13.11
N SER A 190 3.04 2.83 14.34
CA SER A 190 2.89 1.52 14.94
C SER A 190 1.43 1.11 14.70
N VAL A 191 1.24 0.04 13.92
CA VAL A 191 -0.04 -0.68 13.97
C VAL A 191 -0.29 -0.90 15.45
N PRO A 192 -1.40 -0.40 16.05
CA PRO A 192 -1.68 -0.70 17.43
C PRO A 192 -1.72 -2.22 17.50
N GLU A 193 -0.74 -2.81 18.19
CA GLU A 193 -0.80 -4.22 18.48
C GLU A 193 -2.17 -4.43 19.10
N PRO A 194 -3.02 -5.33 18.55
CA PRO A 194 -4.31 -5.58 19.14
C PRO A 194 -4.07 -5.84 20.62
N GLY A 195 -4.85 -5.22 21.51
CA GLY A 195 -4.72 -5.37 22.97
C GLY A 195 -4.80 -6.82 23.50
N MET A 196 -4.82 -7.81 22.61
CA MET A 196 -4.65 -9.24 22.85
C MET A 196 -3.40 -9.59 23.66
N LEU A 197 -2.26 -8.89 23.52
CA LEU A 197 -1.09 -9.15 24.39
C LEU A 197 -1.43 -8.87 25.86
N TRP A 198 -2.21 -7.82 26.12
CA TRP A 198 -2.69 -7.49 27.46
C TRP A 198 -3.80 -8.43 27.96
N LEU A 199 -4.56 -9.07 27.08
CA LEU A 199 -5.60 -10.06 27.42
C LEU A 199 -5.05 -11.49 27.60
N LEU A 200 -3.95 -11.83 26.91
CA LEU A 200 -3.27 -13.12 27.04
C LEU A 200 -2.67 -13.33 28.43
N LEU A 201 -2.08 -12.27 29.01
CA LEU A 201 -1.42 -12.34 30.32
C LEU A 201 -2.36 -12.72 31.48
N PRO A 202 -3.53 -12.07 31.69
CA PRO A 202 -4.47 -12.50 32.71
C PRO A 202 -5.13 -13.85 32.39
N GLY A 203 -5.39 -14.14 31.11
CA GLY A 203 -5.96 -15.42 30.68
C GLY A 203 -5.06 -16.62 31.00
N LEU A 204 -3.75 -16.51 30.71
CA LEU A 204 -2.76 -17.55 31.04
C LEU A 204 -2.62 -17.73 32.56
N GLY A 205 -2.63 -16.63 33.32
CA GLY A 205 -2.54 -16.66 34.78
C GLY A 205 -3.71 -17.40 35.44
N LEU A 206 -4.90 -17.31 34.85
CA LEU A 206 -6.10 -18.02 35.32
C LEU A 206 -6.04 -19.52 35.04
N VAL A 207 -5.51 -19.92 33.87
CA VAL A 207 -5.29 -21.33 33.50
C VAL A 207 -4.22 -21.97 34.39
N PHE A 208 -3.11 -21.27 34.67
CA PHE A 208 -2.08 -21.77 35.59
C PHE A 208 -2.59 -21.93 37.03
N ARG A 209 -3.42 -21.01 37.52
CA ARG A 209 -4.02 -21.13 38.87
C ARG A 209 -5.05 -22.26 38.98
N LEU A 210 -5.82 -22.50 37.93
CA LEU A 210 -6.81 -23.58 37.90
C LEU A 210 -6.16 -24.96 37.70
N GLY A 211 -5.08 -25.05 36.91
CA GLY A 211 -4.30 -26.28 36.72
C GLY A 211 -3.51 -26.72 37.95
N ARG A 212 -3.19 -25.80 38.86
CA ARG A 212 -2.40 -26.07 40.08
C ARG A 212 -3.25 -26.45 41.30
N ARG A 213 -4.58 -26.39 41.20
CA ARG A 213 -5.55 -26.71 42.27
C ARG A 213 -6.26 -28.06 42.09
N ARG A 214 -5.76 -28.94 41.22
CA ARG A 214 -6.29 -30.31 41.02
C ARG A 214 -5.19 -31.35 41.19
#